data_AF-A0A535QEE1-F1
#
_entry.id   AF-A0A535QEE1-F1
#
_cell.length_a   1.000
_cell.length_b   1.000
_cell.length_c   1.000
_cell.angle_alpha   90.00
_cell.angle_beta   90.00
_cell.angle_gamma   90.00
#
_symmetry.space_group_name_H-M   'P 1'
#
loop_
_entity.id
_entity.type
_entity.pdbx_description
1 polymer ?
#
loop_
_entity_poly.entity_id
_entity_poly.type
_entity_poly.pdbx_seq_one_letter_code
_entity_poly.pdbx_strand_id
1 'polypeptide(L)'
;MNFCGPTAAPPAWWRRSISPQPQGLPCGATIGMPVELSRQPMAYQTLYLKYRSQRFGELVGQDAIAQTLRNAVEQGRVAHAYLFSGVRGTGKTSTARILAKAINCLDRKGAEPCGVCANCVEIASGAAVDLIEIDAASNRGIDEIRDLRERVKYLPAVCGLRARDHRTAQDSADGGLALPAL
;
A
#
# COMPACT_ATOMS: atom_id res chain seq x y z
N MET A 1 -27.90 17.19 -70.92
CA MET A 1 -28.07 18.53 -70.32
C MET A 1 -27.16 18.59 -69.10
N ASN A 2 -25.98 19.17 -69.28
CA ASN A 2 -24.96 19.35 -68.25
C ASN A 2 -25.29 20.61 -67.45
N PHE A 3 -25.37 20.50 -66.12
CA PHE A 3 -25.33 21.66 -65.23
C PHE A 3 -23.96 21.70 -64.55
N CYS A 4 -23.10 22.54 -65.11
CA CYS A 4 -21.82 22.95 -64.53
C CYS A 4 -22.10 24.09 -63.54
N GLY A 5 -21.91 23.83 -62.24
CA GLY A 5 -21.85 24.85 -61.19
C GLY A 5 -20.40 25.15 -60.80
N PRO A 6 -20.06 26.40 -60.43
CA PRO A 6 -18.69 26.89 -60.35
C PRO A 6 -17.96 26.46 -59.06
N THR A 7 -16.77 25.91 -59.22
CA THR A 7 -15.81 25.64 -58.13
C THR A 7 -15.25 26.95 -57.59
N ALA A 8 -15.65 27.34 -56.39
CA ALA A 8 -15.03 28.42 -55.64
C ALA A 8 -13.62 27.98 -55.17
N ALA A 9 -12.60 28.70 -55.61
CA ALA A 9 -11.21 28.49 -55.20
C ALA A 9 -11.00 28.93 -53.73
N PRO A 10 -10.26 28.17 -52.91
CA PRO A 10 -9.92 28.58 -51.55
C PRO A 10 -8.91 29.74 -51.55
N PRO A 11 -9.01 30.70 -50.60
CA PRO A 11 -8.17 31.89 -50.54
C PRO A 11 -6.69 31.59 -50.22
N ALA A 12 -5.80 32.44 -50.75
CA ALA A 12 -4.35 32.24 -50.89
C ALA A 12 -3.52 32.12 -49.59
N TRP A 13 -4.12 32.26 -48.41
CA TRP A 13 -3.43 32.18 -47.12
C TRP A 13 -3.38 30.77 -46.51
N TRP A 14 -4.05 29.78 -47.12
CA TRP A 14 -4.04 28.37 -46.68
C TRP A 14 -2.82 27.56 -47.18
N ARG A 15 -1.97 28.16 -48.02
CA ARG A 15 -0.76 27.55 -48.62
C ARG A 15 0.53 27.92 -47.86
N ARG A 16 0.49 28.03 -46.53
CA ARG A 16 1.65 28.50 -45.74
C ARG A 16 1.90 27.78 -44.42
N SER A 17 1.58 26.48 -44.34
CA SER A 17 1.95 25.65 -43.19
C SER A 17 2.12 24.16 -43.52
N ILE A 18 2.59 23.84 -44.72
CA ILE A 18 3.09 22.48 -45.01
C ILE A 18 4.61 22.56 -45.01
N SER A 19 5.19 22.27 -43.86
CA SER A 19 6.62 22.01 -43.70
C SER A 19 7.04 20.88 -44.65
N PRO A 20 8.21 20.99 -45.32
CA PRO A 20 8.72 19.91 -46.15
C PRO A 20 9.01 18.69 -45.28
N GLN A 21 8.49 17.53 -45.69
CA GLN A 21 8.89 16.26 -45.09
C GLN A 21 10.40 16.05 -45.32
N PRO A 22 11.19 15.71 -44.29
CA PRO A 22 12.56 15.27 -44.50
C PRO A 22 12.53 13.89 -45.14
N GLN A 23 13.00 13.83 -46.38
CA GLN A 23 13.26 12.60 -47.12
C GLN A 23 14.56 12.00 -46.60
N GLY A 24 14.51 10.73 -46.16
CA GLY A 24 15.67 9.85 -46.07
C GLY A 24 16.31 9.70 -44.67
N LEU A 25 16.02 8.58 -44.02
CA LEU A 25 16.89 7.98 -43.00
C LEU A 25 17.45 6.67 -43.59
N PRO A 26 18.77 6.54 -43.79
CA PRO A 26 19.36 5.25 -44.09
C PRO A 26 19.35 4.36 -42.84
N CYS A 27 19.05 3.10 -43.11
CA CYS A 27 19.05 1.97 -42.21
C CYS A 27 20.44 1.73 -41.58
N GLY A 28 20.48 1.63 -40.25
CA GLY A 28 21.57 1.00 -39.51
C GLY A 28 22.70 1.93 -39.04
N ALA A 29 22.52 2.55 -37.87
CA ALA A 29 23.63 2.95 -37.02
C ALA A 29 23.16 2.97 -35.56
N THR A 30 23.59 1.95 -34.80
CA THR A 30 23.49 1.89 -33.35
C THR A 30 24.43 2.93 -32.77
N ILE A 31 23.89 4.10 -32.41
CA ILE A 31 24.58 5.05 -31.54
C ILE A 31 23.82 5.03 -30.22
N GLY A 32 24.48 4.50 -29.20
CA GLY A 32 23.99 4.52 -27.83
C GLY A 32 23.65 5.95 -27.44
N MET A 33 22.35 6.23 -27.33
CA MET A 33 21.90 7.45 -26.70
C MET A 33 22.14 7.28 -25.19
N PRO A 34 22.87 8.19 -24.53
CA PRO A 34 22.87 8.20 -23.08
C PRO A 34 21.43 8.44 -22.66
N VAL A 35 20.90 7.51 -21.84
CA VAL A 35 19.60 7.63 -21.20
C VAL A 35 19.59 8.98 -20.48
N GLU A 36 18.86 9.93 -21.06
CA GLU A 36 18.59 11.24 -20.50
C GLU A 36 18.00 10.99 -19.11
N LEU A 37 18.80 11.28 -18.08
CA LEU A 37 18.41 11.15 -16.69
C LEU A 37 17.19 12.04 -16.48
N SER A 38 16.01 11.42 -16.47
CA SER A 38 14.74 12.08 -16.26
C SER A 38 14.82 12.92 -14.99
N ARG A 39 14.88 14.23 -15.18
CA ARG A 39 14.75 15.25 -14.13
C ARG A 39 13.37 15.07 -13.53
N GLN A 40 13.27 14.39 -12.40
CA GLN A 40 11.99 14.17 -11.74
C GLN A 40 11.38 15.53 -11.36
N PRO A 41 10.16 15.87 -11.82
CA PRO A 41 9.48 17.05 -11.30
C PRO A 41 9.22 16.80 -9.81
N MET A 42 9.52 17.79 -8.97
CA MET A 42 9.15 17.78 -7.55
C MET A 42 7.65 17.48 -7.45
N ALA A 43 7.33 16.24 -7.09
CA ALA A 43 5.96 15.77 -7.08
C ALA A 43 5.20 16.52 -5.99
N TYR A 44 4.26 17.38 -6.40
CA TYR A 44 3.33 18.03 -5.49
C TYR A 44 2.49 16.95 -4.81
N GLN A 45 2.83 16.63 -3.56
CA GLN A 45 2.06 15.71 -2.74
C GLN A 45 0.96 16.47 -2.00
N THR A 46 -0.24 15.90 -2.00
CA THR A 46 -1.37 16.45 -1.25
C THR A 46 -1.06 16.40 0.26
N LEU A 47 -1.48 17.43 0.99
CA LEU A 47 -1.19 17.56 2.42
C LEU A 47 -1.67 16.33 3.21
N TYR A 48 -2.82 15.76 2.86
CA TYR A 48 -3.37 14.59 3.57
C TYR A 48 -2.52 13.31 3.40
N LEU A 49 -1.76 13.17 2.30
CA LEU A 49 -0.83 12.05 2.13
C LEU A 49 0.44 12.28 2.93
N LYS A 50 0.94 13.53 2.90
CA LYS A 50 2.15 13.93 3.61
C LYS A 50 2.01 13.82 5.14
N TYR A 51 0.86 14.19 5.69
CA TYR A 51 0.60 14.23 7.14
C TYR A 51 -0.19 13.02 7.66
N ARG A 52 -0.26 11.91 6.90
CA ARG A 52 -0.87 10.69 7.41
C ARG A 52 0.04 10.11 8.50
N SER A 53 -0.44 10.05 9.74
CA SER A 53 0.31 9.54 10.90
C SER A 53 0.95 8.18 10.58
N GLN A 54 2.24 8.07 10.86
CA GLN A 54 3.04 6.86 10.59
C GLN A 54 3.34 6.06 11.86
N ARG A 55 3.22 6.70 13.02
CA ARG A 55 3.58 6.18 14.35
C ARG A 55 2.41 6.33 15.33
N PHE A 56 2.40 5.56 16.42
CA PHE A 56 1.31 5.67 17.40
C PHE A 56 1.35 7.01 18.15
N GLY A 57 2.55 7.55 18.38
CA GLY A 57 2.71 8.89 18.98
C GLY A 57 2.23 10.06 18.12
N GLU A 58 1.98 9.86 16.82
CA GLU A 58 1.48 10.88 15.90
C GLU A 58 -0.07 10.84 15.77
N LEU A 59 -0.73 9.94 16.50
CA LEU A 59 -2.19 9.87 16.56
C LEU A 59 -2.70 10.93 17.54
N VAL A 60 -3.37 11.95 17.01
CA VAL A 60 -3.91 13.04 17.82
C VAL A 60 -5.27 12.64 18.41
N GLY A 61 -5.43 12.77 19.73
CA GLY A 61 -6.72 12.66 20.43
C GLY A 61 -7.24 11.23 20.64
N GLN A 62 -6.41 10.21 20.42
CA GLN A 62 -6.78 8.79 20.59
C GLN A 62 -5.80 8.05 21.50
N ASP A 63 -5.40 8.69 22.61
CA ASP A 63 -4.33 8.20 23.49
C ASP A 63 -4.65 6.85 24.14
N ALA A 64 -5.90 6.64 24.54
CA ALA A 64 -6.34 5.37 25.14
C ALA A 64 -6.22 4.18 24.16
N ILE A 65 -6.59 4.41 22.89
CA ILE A 65 -6.49 3.38 21.83
C ILE A 65 -5.03 3.14 21.49
N ALA A 66 -4.24 4.21 21.32
CA ALA A 66 -2.82 4.12 21.04
C ALA A 66 -2.08 3.37 22.16
N GLN A 67 -2.39 3.63 23.43
CA GLN A 67 -1.78 2.91 24.56
C GLN A 67 -2.19 1.43 24.57
N THR A 68 -3.46 1.12 24.34
CA THR A 68 -3.94 -0.27 24.31
C THR A 68 -3.28 -1.09 23.22
N LEU A 69 -3.17 -0.51 22.01
CA LEU A 69 -2.49 -1.16 20.88
C LEU A 69 -0.99 -1.29 21.14
N ARG A 70 -0.34 -0.28 21.72
CA ARG A 70 1.08 -0.35 22.09
C ARG A 70 1.34 -1.49 23.08
N ASN A 71 0.53 -1.57 24.14
CA ASN A 71 0.63 -2.63 25.14
C ASN A 71 0.41 -4.02 24.51
N ALA A 72 -0.57 -4.17 23.60
CA ALA A 72 -0.84 -5.43 22.92
C ALA A 72 0.34 -5.89 22.05
N VAL A 73 0.99 -4.98 21.34
CA VAL A 73 2.17 -5.26 20.50
C VAL A 73 3.40 -5.62 21.34
N GLU A 74 3.62 -4.91 22.45
CA GLU A 74 4.73 -5.17 23.39
C GLU A 74 4.59 -6.52 24.08
N GLN A 75 3.39 -6.84 24.58
CA GLN A 75 3.09 -8.10 25.22
C GLN A 75 2.99 -9.27 24.23
N GLY A 76 2.97 -8.99 22.92
CA GLY A 76 2.74 -9.98 21.87
C GLY A 76 1.35 -10.62 21.95
N ARG A 77 0.36 -9.92 22.51
CA ARG A 77 -1.04 -10.38 22.65
C ARG A 77 -1.93 -9.65 21.64
N VAL A 78 -1.65 -9.84 20.36
CA VAL A 78 -2.41 -9.20 19.28
C VAL A 78 -3.65 -10.04 18.97
N ALA A 79 -4.82 -9.42 18.90
CA ALA A 79 -6.06 -10.11 18.56
C ALA A 79 -6.12 -10.44 17.05
N HIS A 80 -6.88 -11.47 16.69
CA HIS A 80 -7.06 -11.90 15.30
C HIS A 80 -7.88 -10.91 14.46
N ALA A 81 -8.72 -10.10 15.10
CA ALA A 81 -9.58 -9.13 14.43
C ALA A 81 -9.71 -7.85 15.27
N TYR A 82 -9.66 -6.71 14.59
CA TYR A 82 -9.90 -5.38 15.17
C TYR A 82 -10.99 -4.66 14.39
N LEU A 83 -11.98 -4.13 15.10
CA LEU A 83 -13.02 -3.30 14.53
C LEU A 83 -12.84 -1.86 15.02
N PHE A 84 -12.44 -0.96 14.11
CA PHE A 84 -12.35 0.46 14.41
C PHE A 84 -13.65 1.16 13.98
N SER A 85 -14.39 1.70 14.94
CA SER A 85 -15.65 2.42 14.71
C SER A 85 -15.50 3.93 14.98
N GLY A 86 -16.37 4.75 14.38
CA GLY A 86 -16.42 6.21 14.61
C GLY A 86 -16.62 7.04 13.34
N VAL A 87 -16.76 8.36 13.49
CA VAL A 87 -17.05 9.32 12.40
C VAL A 87 -15.91 9.44 11.36
N ARG A 88 -16.21 9.85 10.12
CA ARG A 88 -15.16 9.98 9.08
C ARG A 88 -14.06 10.95 9.52
N GLY A 89 -12.80 10.66 9.18
CA GLY A 89 -11.67 11.52 9.51
C GLY A 89 -11.00 11.27 10.86
N THR A 90 -11.52 10.41 11.75
CA THR A 90 -10.90 10.11 13.06
C THR A 90 -9.64 9.23 13.01
N GLY A 91 -9.07 9.00 11.82
CA GLY A 91 -7.84 8.22 11.69
C GLY A 91 -7.99 6.70 11.78
N LYS A 92 -9.21 6.12 11.75
CA LYS A 92 -9.43 4.65 11.80
C LYS A 92 -8.51 3.85 10.87
N THR A 93 -8.50 4.18 9.59
CA THR A 93 -7.68 3.49 8.58
C THR A 93 -6.19 3.77 8.80
N SER A 94 -5.83 4.93 9.34
CA SER A 94 -4.44 5.25 9.70
C SER A 94 -3.98 4.39 10.89
N THR A 95 -4.79 4.27 11.94
CA THR A 95 -4.51 3.41 13.10
C THR A 95 -4.35 1.95 12.68
N ALA A 96 -5.24 1.45 11.81
CA ALA A 96 -5.13 0.10 11.26
C ALA A 96 -3.82 -0.12 10.51
N ARG A 97 -3.41 0.86 9.68
CA ARG A 97 -2.14 0.79 8.94
C ARG A 97 -0.92 0.86 9.86
N ILE A 98 -0.94 1.69 10.90
CA ILE A 98 0.13 1.77 11.90
C ILE A 98 0.26 0.42 12.64
N LEU A 99 -0.86 -0.19 13.01
CA LEU A 99 -0.87 -1.52 13.64
C LEU A 99 -0.26 -2.59 12.70
N ALA A 100 -0.64 -2.60 11.42
CA ALA A 100 -0.05 -3.50 10.43
C ALA A 100 1.47 -3.32 10.32
N LYS A 101 1.96 -2.07 10.33
CA LYS A 101 3.41 -1.78 10.36
C LYS A 101 4.09 -2.30 11.62
N ALA A 102 3.45 -2.15 12.78
CA ALA A 102 4.02 -2.58 14.05
C ALA A 102 4.14 -4.11 14.15
N ILE A 103 3.22 -4.85 13.53
CA ILE A 103 3.25 -6.32 13.45
C ILE A 103 4.32 -6.80 12.45
N ASN A 104 4.49 -6.10 11.32
CA ASN A 104 5.37 -6.53 10.23
C ASN A 104 6.77 -5.89 10.21
N CYS A 105 7.09 -4.94 11.11
CA CYS A 105 8.43 -4.32 11.19
C CYS A 105 9.46 -5.32 11.74
N LEU A 106 10.61 -5.42 11.06
CA LEU A 106 11.72 -6.30 11.43
C LEU A 106 12.46 -5.80 12.68
N ASP A 107 12.69 -4.49 12.75
CA ASP A 107 13.50 -3.83 13.80
C ASP A 107 12.65 -2.93 14.70
N ARG A 108 11.58 -3.47 15.28
CA ARG A 108 10.70 -2.68 16.15
C ARG A 108 11.40 -2.31 17.46
N LYS A 109 11.20 -1.08 17.91
CA LYS A 109 11.64 -0.62 19.24
C LYS A 109 10.41 -0.54 20.16
N GLY A 110 10.23 -1.57 20.99
CA GLY A 110 9.01 -1.71 21.80
C GLY A 110 7.77 -1.90 20.92
N ALA A 111 6.78 -1.03 21.08
CA ALA A 111 5.56 -1.00 20.27
C ALA A 111 5.64 -0.18 18.97
N GLU A 112 6.65 0.69 18.81
CA GLU A 112 6.65 1.67 17.72
C GLU A 112 7.28 1.10 16.43
N PRO A 113 6.66 1.33 15.25
CA PRO A 113 7.22 0.92 13.98
C PRO A 113 8.46 1.75 13.63
N CYS A 114 9.47 1.07 13.12
CA CYS A 114 10.76 1.65 12.76
C CYS A 114 10.67 2.70 11.64
N GLY A 115 9.80 2.49 10.65
CA GLY A 115 9.56 3.42 9.53
C GLY A 115 10.62 3.41 8.43
N VAL A 116 11.76 2.78 8.67
CA VAL A 116 12.90 2.69 7.73
C VAL A 116 13.06 1.31 7.09
N CYS A 117 12.40 0.29 7.65
CA CYS A 117 12.49 -1.08 7.15
C CYS A 117 11.79 -1.25 5.80
N ALA A 118 12.22 -2.23 4.98
CA ALA A 118 11.59 -2.51 3.68
C ALA A 118 10.05 -2.68 3.82
N ASN A 119 9.61 -3.55 4.73
CA ASN A 119 8.19 -3.76 5.04
C ASN A 119 7.47 -2.46 5.43
N CYS A 120 8.13 -1.59 6.19
CA CYS A 120 7.56 -0.34 6.69
C CYS A 120 7.32 0.67 5.57
N VAL A 121 8.26 0.74 4.63
CA VAL A 121 8.22 1.61 3.45
C VAL A 121 7.19 1.08 2.45
N GLU A 122 7.16 -0.23 2.21
CA GLU A 122 6.16 -0.89 1.37
C GLU A 122 4.75 -0.67 1.90
N ILE A 123 4.52 -0.85 3.21
CA ILE A 123 3.21 -0.58 3.82
C ILE A 123 2.87 0.93 3.78
N ALA A 124 3.86 1.82 3.89
CA ALA A 124 3.61 3.27 3.77
C ALA A 124 3.13 3.65 2.35
N SER A 125 3.77 3.08 1.34
CA SER A 125 3.46 3.30 -0.07
C SER A 125 2.22 2.53 -0.56
N GLY A 126 1.74 1.55 0.21
CA GLY A 126 0.62 0.69 -0.19
C GLY A 126 1.00 -0.41 -1.18
N ALA A 127 2.30 -0.63 -1.41
CA ALA A 127 2.82 -1.66 -2.32
C ALA A 127 3.14 -3.00 -1.60
N ALA A 128 2.76 -3.13 -0.33
CA ALA A 128 3.01 -4.33 0.46
C ALA A 128 2.17 -5.51 -0.03
N VAL A 129 2.83 -6.62 -0.38
CA VAL A 129 2.18 -7.84 -0.88
C VAL A 129 1.27 -8.48 0.18
N ASP A 130 1.69 -8.44 1.45
CA ASP A 130 0.99 -9.10 2.55
C ASP A 130 -0.08 -8.22 3.22
N LEU A 131 -0.28 -6.99 2.74
CA LEU A 131 -1.33 -6.09 3.23
C LEU A 131 -2.34 -5.79 2.12
N ILE A 132 -3.52 -6.41 2.25
CA ILE A 132 -4.62 -6.19 1.32
C ILE A 132 -5.57 -5.14 1.92
N GLU A 133 -5.53 -3.92 1.38
CA GLU A 133 -6.48 -2.87 1.75
C GLU A 133 -7.70 -2.90 0.84
N ILE A 134 -8.87 -3.15 1.41
CA ILE A 134 -10.14 -3.19 0.66
C ILE A 134 -11.04 -2.08 1.17
N ASP A 135 -11.46 -1.21 0.26
CA ASP A 135 -12.50 -0.23 0.54
C ASP A 135 -13.87 -0.86 0.31
N ALA A 136 -14.60 -1.11 1.40
CA ALA A 136 -15.95 -1.65 1.37
C ALA A 136 -16.95 -0.72 0.66
N ALA A 137 -16.66 0.58 0.54
CA ALA A 137 -17.56 1.49 -0.17
C ALA A 137 -17.56 1.25 -1.68
N SER A 138 -16.45 0.78 -2.24
CA SER A 138 -16.25 0.52 -3.68
C SER A 138 -16.36 -0.97 -4.04
N ASN A 139 -16.07 -1.89 -3.11
CA ASN A 139 -16.10 -3.33 -3.31
C ASN A 139 -17.30 -3.97 -2.59
N ARG A 140 -18.50 -3.86 -3.19
CA ARG A 140 -19.79 -4.25 -2.56
C ARG A 140 -20.32 -5.63 -2.96
N GLY A 141 -19.76 -6.26 -3.98
CA GLY A 141 -20.26 -7.54 -4.47
C GLY A 141 -19.85 -8.71 -3.56
N ILE A 142 -20.60 -9.80 -3.71
CA ILE A 142 -20.40 -11.03 -2.93
C ILE A 142 -19.22 -11.84 -3.49
N ASP A 143 -18.92 -11.68 -4.78
CA ASP A 143 -17.86 -12.45 -5.42
C ASP A 143 -16.47 -11.93 -5.04
N GLU A 144 -16.29 -10.61 -4.86
CA GLU A 144 -15.02 -10.03 -4.43
C GLU A 144 -14.61 -10.49 -3.02
N ILE A 145 -15.58 -10.63 -2.10
CA ILE A 145 -15.29 -11.14 -0.75
C ILE A 145 -15.01 -12.66 -0.77
N ARG A 146 -15.60 -13.41 -1.70
CA ARG A 146 -15.28 -14.84 -1.89
C ARG A 146 -13.85 -15.00 -2.40
N ASP A 147 -13.47 -14.22 -3.40
CA ASP A 147 -12.11 -14.22 -3.94
C ASP A 147 -11.08 -13.85 -2.87
N LEU A 148 -11.39 -12.85 -2.03
CA LEU A 148 -10.54 -12.50 -0.90
C LEU A 148 -10.35 -13.67 0.07
N ARG A 149 -11.44 -14.35 0.44
CA ARG A 149 -11.38 -15.51 1.34
C ARG A 149 -10.54 -16.65 0.76
N GLU A 150 -10.54 -16.82 -0.55
CA GLU A 150 -9.70 -17.81 -1.21
C GLU A 150 -8.21 -17.43 -1.14
N ARG A 151 -7.87 -16.15 -1.35
CA ARG A 151 -6.48 -15.66 -1.29
C ARG A 151 -5.87 -15.74 0.11
N VAL A 152 -6.67 -15.58 1.17
CA VAL A 152 -6.20 -15.65 2.57
C VAL A 152 -5.74 -17.07 2.97
N LYS A 153 -6.08 -18.12 2.20
CA LYS A 153 -5.63 -19.50 2.49
C LYS A 153 -4.14 -19.72 2.24
N TYR A 154 -3.50 -18.86 1.45
CA TYR A 154 -2.08 -18.99 1.13
C TYR A 154 -1.21 -18.34 2.21
N LEU A 155 -0.01 -18.89 2.41
CA LEU A 155 0.98 -18.31 3.33
C LEU A 155 1.53 -16.99 2.75
N PRO A 156 1.88 -16.02 3.61
CA PRO A 156 2.46 -14.75 3.17
C PRO A 156 3.81 -14.99 2.46
N ALA A 157 4.06 -14.24 1.39
CA ALA A 157 5.15 -14.51 0.46
C ALA A 157 6.48 -13.85 0.87
N VAL A 158 6.43 -12.71 1.55
CA VAL A 158 7.61 -11.86 1.82
C VAL A 158 7.74 -11.56 3.31
N CYS A 159 6.62 -11.31 3.97
CA CYS A 159 6.58 -11.10 5.41
C CYS A 159 6.51 -12.45 6.12
N GLY A 160 7.66 -12.92 6.58
CA GLY A 160 7.73 -13.95 7.61
C GLY A 160 7.00 -13.44 8.85
N LEU A 161 5.71 -13.75 8.96
CA LEU A 161 5.01 -13.68 10.22
C LEU A 161 5.82 -14.52 11.20
N ARG A 162 6.50 -13.84 12.13
CA ARG A 162 6.71 -14.36 13.49
C ARG A 162 5.31 -14.47 14.14
N ALA A 163 4.43 -15.28 13.55
CA ALA A 163 3.38 -15.93 14.30
C ALA A 163 4.13 -16.88 15.23
N ARG A 164 4.53 -16.36 16.40
CA ARG A 164 4.75 -17.25 17.54
C ARG A 164 3.40 -17.94 17.71
N ASP A 165 3.32 -19.17 17.25
CA ASP A 165 2.21 -20.07 17.58
C ASP A 165 2.01 -19.95 19.09
N HIS A 166 0.92 -19.32 19.51
CA HIS A 166 0.54 -19.27 20.92
C HIS A 166 0.18 -20.65 21.46
N ARG A 167 0.23 -21.71 20.63
CA ARG A 167 0.03 -23.09 21.03
C ARG A 167 1.15 -23.66 21.91
N THR A 168 2.39 -23.17 21.87
CA THR A 168 3.46 -23.76 22.72
C THR A 168 3.54 -23.22 24.14
N ALA A 169 2.59 -22.40 24.61
CA ALA A 169 2.59 -21.89 26.00
C ALA A 169 1.49 -22.50 26.89
N GLN A 170 0.54 -23.26 26.34
CA GLN A 170 -0.52 -23.91 27.13
C GLN A 170 -0.33 -25.43 27.33
N ASP A 171 0.53 -26.08 26.53
CA ASP A 171 0.75 -27.54 26.62
C ASP A 171 1.78 -27.98 27.68
N SER A 172 2.21 -27.09 28.59
CA SER A 172 3.19 -27.41 29.65
C SER A 172 2.61 -27.47 31.08
N ALA A 173 1.28 -27.38 31.24
CA ALA A 173 0.64 -27.43 32.56
C ALA A 173 0.00 -28.78 32.93
N ASP A 174 -0.18 -29.70 31.97
CA ASP A 174 -0.82 -31.00 32.20
C ASP A 174 0.18 -32.15 32.06
N GLY A 175 1.13 -32.22 32.99
CA GLY A 175 2.12 -33.29 33.01
C GLY A 175 2.90 -33.36 34.32
N GLY A 176 2.34 -34.02 35.33
CA GLY A 176 3.10 -34.35 36.54
C GLY A 176 2.29 -34.59 37.81
N LEU A 177 1.38 -35.57 37.78
CA LEU A 177 1.05 -36.31 39.00
C LEU A 177 2.30 -37.08 39.44
N ALA A 178 3.08 -36.48 40.34
CA ALA A 178 4.11 -37.17 41.10
C ALA A 178 4.15 -36.56 42.52
N LEU A 179 3.20 -36.98 43.35
CA LEU A 179 3.34 -36.86 44.80
C LEU A 179 4.36 -37.93 45.24
N PRO A 180 5.42 -37.56 45.99
CA PRO A 180 6.34 -38.53 46.56
C PRO A 180 5.66 -39.26 47.72
N ALA A 181 5.98 -40.54 47.83
CA ALA A 181 5.67 -41.38 48.98
C ALA A 181 6.16 -40.73 50.28
N LEU A 182 5.25 -40.65 51.26
CA LEU A 182 5.47 -40.88 52.70
C LEU A 182 4.11 -40.83 53.42
#